data_AF-A0A935HZT3-F1
#
_entry.id   AF-A0A935HZT3-F1
#
_cell.length_a   1.000
_cell.length_b   1.000
_cell.length_c   1.000
_cell.angle_alpha   90.00
_cell.angle_beta   90.00
_cell.angle_gamma   90.00
#
_symmetry.space_group_name_H-M   'P 1'
#
loop_
_entity.id
_entity.type
_entity.pdbx_description
1 polymer ?
#
loop_
_entity_poly.entity_id
_entity_poly.type
_entity_poly.pdbx_seq_one_letter_code
_entity_poly.pdbx_strand_id
1 'polypeptide(L)'
;MKKISIIFKAVLFVFLSSMASNAVVYVTSSLGNSQTASYSTLKAAFDAINLGVEHKGVIEIQIQSNTVEVPSTSATLNSSGAGPASYYSIKIYPTIDAVSISGNPLAGFGVIQLNGADNVTIEGDNPNTGGDNRNLTINNTASANITGNSVIRIAVSTAVTSADNIKVRNCNLNGNVTAGNSSSITSTTSSSSISFGIYCGGNGSTTPTGLPTAITSATTNPAPTLTSVSLLKIIDNKINQCARGIVINGTTTSEIGNVYLDSNVIGDQSAVSGNPPFSSPSTTVYEKGIWIKGASLVEIYNSKINNILSYTGSAINGIEILSPIDMDLYIRQNNINTVCHNSSTSQTSRGISVTVVAPHTVIRENSVSNIQQMASASTSGIDYTGSTADISKNRIQKVYNRHTGTYGAYGNQYHRKF
;
A
#
# COMPACT_ATOMS: atom_id res chain seq x y z
N MET A 1 32.11 59.80 -11.38
CA MET A 1 31.23 58.84 -10.67
C MET A 1 30.17 58.14 -11.54
N LYS A 2 30.07 58.38 -12.87
CA LYS A 2 29.06 57.72 -13.74
C LYS A 2 29.50 56.42 -14.45
N LYS A 3 30.76 55.99 -14.34
CA LYS A 3 31.28 54.78 -15.03
C LYS A 3 31.29 53.49 -14.18
N ILE A 4 30.98 53.57 -12.88
CA ILE A 4 30.98 52.42 -11.95
C ILE A 4 29.59 51.74 -11.86
N SER A 5 28.51 52.41 -12.30
CA SER A 5 27.14 51.85 -12.23
C SER A 5 26.84 50.82 -13.32
N ILE A 6 27.55 50.84 -14.46
CA ILE A 6 27.27 49.96 -15.59
C ILE A 6 27.89 48.56 -15.39
N ILE A 7 29.02 48.48 -14.69
CA ILE A 7 29.66 47.19 -14.37
C ILE A 7 28.85 46.41 -13.32
N PHE A 8 28.17 47.10 -12.39
CA PHE A 8 27.33 46.43 -11.38
C PHE A 8 25.99 45.92 -11.94
N LYS A 9 25.48 46.49 -13.04
CA LYS A 9 24.28 45.99 -13.73
C LYS A 9 24.60 44.86 -14.73
N ALA A 10 25.81 44.84 -15.29
CA ALA A 10 26.26 43.76 -16.16
C ALA A 10 26.67 42.49 -15.35
N VAL A 11 27.14 42.65 -14.12
CA VAL A 11 27.49 41.51 -13.24
C VAL A 11 26.27 40.92 -12.53
N LEU A 12 25.16 41.66 -12.41
CA LEU A 12 23.89 41.12 -11.87
C LEU A 12 23.09 40.29 -12.89
N PHE A 13 23.49 40.28 -14.17
CA PHE A 13 22.75 39.62 -15.26
C PHE A 13 23.35 38.27 -15.71
N VAL A 14 24.39 37.75 -15.04
CA VAL A 14 25.14 36.56 -15.52
C VAL A 14 25.20 35.41 -14.49
N PHE A 15 24.37 35.42 -13.44
CA PHE A 15 24.22 34.27 -12.53
C PHE A 15 22.77 33.77 -12.38
N LEU A 16 21.94 33.97 -13.40
CA LEU A 16 20.84 33.04 -13.67
C LEU A 16 21.39 31.93 -14.58
N SER A 17 22.37 31.17 -14.08
CA SER A 17 22.56 29.83 -14.62
C SER A 17 21.26 29.10 -14.34
N SER A 18 20.43 28.96 -15.37
CA SER A 18 19.37 27.98 -15.42
C SER A 18 19.99 26.66 -14.98
N MET A 19 19.77 26.28 -13.71
CA MET A 19 19.72 24.88 -13.36
C MET A 19 18.62 24.36 -14.29
N ALA A 20 19.01 23.82 -15.44
CA ALA A 20 18.11 23.03 -16.23
C ALA A 20 17.67 21.94 -15.26
N SER A 21 16.44 22.09 -14.73
CA SER A 21 15.73 20.99 -14.10
C SER A 21 15.86 19.86 -15.10
N ASN A 22 16.57 18.78 -14.72
CA ASN A 22 16.52 17.56 -15.50
C ASN A 22 15.05 17.13 -15.49
N ALA A 23 14.34 17.49 -16.55
CA ALA A 23 12.96 17.14 -16.74
C ALA A 23 12.92 15.63 -16.94
N VAL A 24 12.28 14.93 -16.00
CA VAL A 24 12.25 13.46 -15.92
C VAL A 24 10.84 12.93 -15.76
N VAL A 25 9.88 13.82 -15.50
CA VAL A 25 8.44 13.56 -15.51
C VAL A 25 7.82 14.37 -16.62
N TYR A 26 7.24 13.70 -17.62
CA TYR A 26 6.59 14.34 -18.76
C TYR A 26 5.08 14.21 -18.63
N VAL A 27 4.36 15.32 -18.75
CA VAL A 27 2.90 15.36 -18.60
C VAL A 27 2.27 15.75 -19.93
N THR A 28 1.32 14.96 -20.40
CA THR A 28 0.41 15.34 -21.49
C THR A 28 -1.01 15.40 -20.96
N SER A 29 -1.79 16.37 -21.44
CA SER A 29 -3.18 16.54 -21.03
C SER A 29 -4.07 16.88 -22.23
N SER A 30 -5.30 16.39 -22.24
CA SER A 30 -6.23 16.62 -23.36
C SER A 30 -6.85 18.03 -23.35
N LEU A 31 -6.78 18.72 -22.21
CA LEU A 31 -7.29 20.07 -21.99
C LEU A 31 -6.29 20.87 -21.13
N GLY A 32 -6.53 22.18 -21.00
CA GLY A 32 -5.68 23.11 -20.25
C GLY A 32 -4.85 24.03 -21.15
N ASN A 33 -4.12 24.97 -20.55
CA ASN A 33 -3.38 26.00 -21.29
C ASN A 33 -2.08 25.46 -21.91
N SER A 34 -1.45 24.48 -21.27
CA SER A 34 -0.27 23.77 -21.79
C SER A 34 -0.51 22.27 -21.73
N GLN A 35 -0.97 21.72 -22.86
CA GLN A 35 -1.28 20.28 -23.01
C GLN A 35 -0.04 19.38 -22.92
N THR A 36 1.15 19.96 -22.78
CA THR A 36 2.41 19.25 -22.60
C THR A 36 3.32 20.07 -21.69
N ALA A 37 3.94 19.42 -20.71
CA ALA A 37 4.95 20.04 -19.86
C ALA A 37 5.92 18.98 -19.31
N SER A 38 7.01 19.44 -18.70
CA SER A 38 7.96 18.54 -18.04
C SER A 38 8.37 19.08 -16.67
N TYR A 39 8.54 18.17 -15.73
CA TYR A 39 8.80 18.45 -14.33
C TYR A 39 10.00 17.63 -13.81
N SER A 40 10.65 18.14 -12.77
CA SER A 40 11.75 17.43 -12.10
C SER A 40 11.28 16.27 -11.22
N THR A 41 10.04 16.30 -10.74
CA THR A 41 9.48 15.27 -9.84
C THR A 41 8.00 15.04 -10.08
N LEU A 42 7.45 13.94 -9.55
CA LEU A 42 6.02 13.66 -9.65
C LEU A 42 5.21 14.67 -8.83
N LYS A 43 5.73 15.10 -7.66
CA LYS A 43 5.09 16.15 -6.88
C LYS A 43 4.93 17.44 -7.68
N ALA A 44 5.96 17.90 -8.39
CA ALA A 44 5.85 19.13 -9.18
C ALA A 44 4.79 19.01 -10.29
N ALA A 45 4.67 17.84 -10.92
CA ALA A 45 3.58 17.54 -11.85
C ALA A 45 2.21 17.58 -11.17
N PHE A 46 2.06 16.94 -10.00
CA PHE A 46 0.80 16.97 -9.24
C PHE A 46 0.44 18.37 -8.76
N ASP A 47 1.40 19.18 -8.32
CA ASP A 47 1.16 20.57 -7.93
C ASP A 47 0.58 21.36 -9.11
N ALA A 48 1.11 21.17 -10.33
CA ALA A 48 0.58 21.82 -11.53
C ALA A 48 -0.82 21.32 -11.93
N ILE A 49 -1.11 20.03 -11.78
CA ILE A 49 -2.45 19.45 -12.00
C ILE A 49 -3.45 19.99 -10.96
N ASN A 50 -3.05 20.06 -9.69
CA ASN A 50 -3.88 20.58 -8.60
C ASN A 50 -4.18 22.08 -8.78
N LEU A 51 -3.26 22.85 -9.39
CA LEU A 51 -3.51 24.23 -9.80
C LEU A 51 -4.52 24.33 -10.94
N GLY A 52 -4.72 23.27 -11.72
CA GLY A 52 -5.80 23.16 -12.70
C GLY A 52 -5.81 24.26 -13.76
N VAL A 53 -4.65 24.85 -14.08
CA VAL A 53 -4.51 25.85 -15.16
C VAL A 53 -3.91 25.18 -16.40
N GLU A 54 -2.77 24.52 -16.21
CA GLU A 54 -2.00 23.93 -17.31
C GLU A 54 -2.57 22.60 -17.79
N HIS A 55 -2.98 21.74 -16.86
CA HIS A 55 -3.37 20.36 -17.15
C HIS A 55 -4.80 20.05 -16.71
N LYS A 56 -5.64 19.64 -17.66
CA LYS A 56 -7.04 19.24 -17.45
C LYS A 56 -7.42 18.04 -18.32
N GLY A 57 -8.60 17.47 -18.06
CA GLY A 57 -9.16 16.39 -18.88
C GLY A 57 -8.44 15.06 -18.66
N VAL A 58 -8.15 14.32 -19.72
CA VAL A 58 -7.36 13.08 -19.64
C VAL A 58 -5.88 13.47 -19.54
N ILE A 59 -5.19 12.93 -18.53
CA ILE A 59 -3.79 13.25 -18.25
C ILE A 59 -2.95 11.98 -18.24
N GLU A 60 -1.84 12.01 -18.97
CA GLU A 60 -0.80 10.99 -18.88
C GLU A 60 0.46 11.59 -18.27
N ILE A 61 1.09 10.84 -17.37
CA ILE A 61 2.31 11.20 -16.67
C ILE A 61 3.33 10.10 -16.93
N GLN A 62 4.34 10.43 -17.73
CA GLN A 62 5.41 9.54 -18.11
C GLN A 62 6.62 9.75 -17.21
N ILE A 63 7.11 8.68 -16.59
CA ILE A 63 8.35 8.67 -15.82
C ILE A 63 9.48 8.22 -16.77
N GLN A 64 10.40 9.13 -17.06
CA GLN A 64 11.46 8.93 -18.05
C GLN A 64 12.85 8.79 -17.42
N SER A 65 12.95 8.97 -16.09
CA SER A 65 14.16 8.71 -15.31
C SER A 65 13.80 8.61 -13.82
N ASN A 66 14.78 8.26 -13.01
CA ASN A 66 14.63 8.24 -11.56
C ASN A 66 14.33 9.65 -11.03
N THR A 67 13.35 9.74 -10.13
CA THR A 67 12.99 10.97 -9.42
C THR A 67 13.15 10.80 -7.92
N VAL A 68 13.47 11.89 -7.25
CA VAL A 68 13.43 11.99 -5.79
C VAL A 68 12.50 13.12 -5.45
N GLU A 69 11.37 12.80 -4.83
CA GLU A 69 10.51 13.81 -4.23
C GLU A 69 11.30 14.56 -3.16
N VAL A 70 11.18 15.89 -3.13
CA VAL A 70 11.95 16.75 -2.21
C VAL A 70 11.79 16.22 -0.78
N PRO A 71 12.86 16.20 0.05
CA PRO A 71 12.80 15.63 1.39
C PRO A 71 11.63 16.18 2.21
N SER A 72 11.02 15.31 3.02
CA SER A 72 9.86 15.62 3.86
C SER A 72 8.59 16.00 3.09
N THR A 73 8.51 15.70 1.78
CA THR A 73 7.32 15.97 0.98
C THR A 73 6.76 14.70 0.33
N SER A 74 5.45 14.73 0.14
CA SER A 74 4.70 13.72 -0.59
C SER A 74 4.26 14.29 -1.94
N ALA A 75 4.20 13.43 -2.96
CA ALA A 75 3.47 13.73 -4.19
C ALA A 75 1.97 13.54 -3.91
N THR A 76 1.26 14.63 -3.62
CA THR A 76 -0.17 14.61 -3.29
C THR A 76 -1.00 15.10 -4.48
N LEU A 77 -1.88 14.25 -4.99
CA LEU A 77 -2.89 14.59 -5.99
C LEU A 77 -4.24 14.77 -5.28
N ASN A 78 -4.88 15.91 -5.50
CA ASN A 78 -6.21 16.20 -4.95
C ASN A 78 -7.31 15.70 -5.89
N SER A 79 -8.54 15.59 -5.36
CA SER A 79 -9.74 15.27 -6.12
C SER A 79 -9.95 16.18 -7.34
N SER A 80 -10.55 15.65 -8.39
CA SER A 80 -11.06 16.48 -9.48
C SER A 80 -12.23 17.32 -8.96
N GLY A 81 -12.22 18.62 -9.23
CA GLY A 81 -13.14 19.59 -8.63
C GLY A 81 -12.69 20.14 -7.26
N ALA A 82 -11.58 19.66 -6.70
CA ALA A 82 -10.96 20.29 -5.54
C ALA A 82 -10.25 21.59 -5.94
N GLY A 83 -10.88 22.73 -5.63
CA GLY A 83 -10.37 24.03 -6.09
C GLY A 83 -10.37 24.08 -7.62
N PRO A 84 -9.27 24.46 -8.28
CA PRO A 84 -9.22 24.56 -9.74
C PRO A 84 -8.93 23.23 -10.46
N ALA A 85 -8.57 22.15 -9.74
CA ALA A 85 -8.25 20.85 -10.34
C ALA A 85 -9.44 20.31 -11.16
N SER A 86 -9.20 19.86 -12.39
CA SER A 86 -10.27 19.37 -13.27
C SER A 86 -9.73 18.36 -14.29
N TYR A 87 -9.66 17.09 -13.88
CA TYR A 87 -9.24 15.98 -14.71
C TYR A 87 -10.34 14.90 -14.79
N TYR A 88 -10.34 14.14 -15.88
CA TYR A 88 -11.23 13.00 -16.10
C TYR A 88 -10.56 11.69 -15.69
N SER A 89 -9.27 11.55 -15.98
CA SER A 89 -8.45 10.40 -15.57
C SER A 89 -6.98 10.77 -15.58
N ILE A 90 -6.20 10.07 -14.76
CA ILE A 90 -4.74 10.20 -14.70
C ILE A 90 -4.12 8.81 -14.87
N LYS A 91 -3.16 8.69 -15.77
CA LYS A 91 -2.33 7.49 -15.91
C LYS A 91 -0.87 7.84 -15.66
N ILE A 92 -0.25 7.21 -14.67
CA ILE A 92 1.18 7.35 -14.35
C ILE A 92 1.89 6.08 -14.77
N TYR A 93 2.93 6.17 -15.60
CA TYR A 93 3.66 5.00 -16.09
C TYR A 93 5.10 5.31 -16.51
N PRO A 94 6.03 4.33 -16.45
CA PRO A 94 7.36 4.50 -16.97
C PRO A 94 7.39 4.35 -18.50
N THR A 95 8.32 5.05 -19.17
CA THR A 95 8.56 4.87 -20.63
C THR A 95 9.93 4.26 -20.93
N ILE A 96 10.73 4.07 -19.89
CA ILE A 96 12.01 3.36 -19.89
C ILE A 96 11.99 2.34 -18.74
N ASP A 97 12.80 1.31 -18.87
CA ASP A 97 12.85 0.22 -17.88
C ASP A 97 13.53 0.66 -16.58
N ALA A 98 13.16 0.00 -15.48
CA ALA A 98 13.80 0.11 -14.17
C ALA A 98 13.95 1.54 -13.61
N VAL A 99 12.90 2.37 -13.72
CA VAL A 99 12.86 3.69 -13.09
C VAL A 99 12.31 3.64 -11.68
N SER A 100 12.61 4.69 -10.92
CA SER A 100 12.14 4.83 -9.56
C SER A 100 11.61 6.21 -9.23
N ILE A 101 10.60 6.24 -8.37
CA ILE A 101 10.15 7.43 -7.65
C ILE A 101 10.47 7.18 -6.18
N SER A 102 11.40 7.95 -5.63
CA SER A 102 11.79 7.83 -4.23
C SER A 102 11.33 9.04 -3.43
N GLY A 103 10.94 8.84 -2.17
CA GLY A 103 10.57 9.95 -1.30
C GLY A 103 10.78 9.64 0.17
N ASN A 104 11.05 10.67 0.97
CA ASN A 104 11.16 10.60 2.42
C ASN A 104 10.01 11.41 3.04
N PRO A 105 8.76 10.90 3.03
CA PRO A 105 7.62 11.60 3.59
C PRO A 105 7.71 11.70 5.12
N LEU A 106 7.09 12.74 5.69
CA LEU A 106 6.91 12.86 7.14
C LEU A 106 6.09 11.68 7.71
N ALA A 107 6.18 11.45 9.02
CA ALA A 107 5.44 10.40 9.71
C ALA A 107 3.94 10.44 9.38
N GLY A 108 3.36 9.27 9.08
CA GLY A 108 1.94 9.15 8.74
C GLY A 108 1.55 9.49 7.30
N PHE A 109 2.51 9.81 6.41
CA PHE A 109 2.23 10.17 5.02
C PHE A 109 2.76 9.14 4.01
N GLY A 110 2.22 9.16 2.79
CA GLY A 110 2.67 8.34 1.66
C GLY A 110 3.75 8.99 0.82
N VAL A 111 4.50 8.23 0.02
CA VAL A 111 5.34 8.81 -1.06
C VAL A 111 4.43 9.43 -2.12
N ILE A 112 3.45 8.64 -2.57
CA ILE A 112 2.34 9.08 -3.43
C ILE A 112 1.06 9.08 -2.61
N GLN A 113 0.29 10.18 -2.68
CA GLN A 113 -0.97 10.32 -1.97
C GLN A 113 -2.08 10.73 -2.93
N LEU A 114 -3.12 9.91 -2.97
CA LEU A 114 -4.38 10.17 -3.65
C LEU A 114 -5.35 10.69 -2.58
N ASN A 115 -5.47 12.02 -2.52
CA ASN A 115 -6.28 12.75 -1.54
C ASN A 115 -7.67 12.99 -2.13
N GLY A 116 -8.51 11.96 -2.04
CA GLY A 116 -9.78 11.88 -2.73
C GLY A 116 -9.69 11.94 -4.26
N ALA A 117 -8.60 11.44 -4.85
CA ALA A 117 -8.43 11.44 -6.30
C ALA A 117 -9.17 10.24 -6.93
N ASP A 118 -9.97 10.51 -7.97
CA ASP A 118 -10.72 9.49 -8.72
C ASP A 118 -10.04 9.16 -10.06
N ASN A 119 -10.31 7.98 -10.61
CA ASN A 119 -9.87 7.58 -11.96
C ASN A 119 -8.35 7.63 -12.17
N VAL A 120 -7.57 7.25 -11.15
CA VAL A 120 -6.11 7.21 -11.22
C VAL A 120 -5.62 5.79 -11.47
N THR A 121 -4.78 5.62 -12.49
CA THR A 121 -4.03 4.39 -12.75
C THR A 121 -2.55 4.66 -12.53
N ILE A 122 -1.95 3.96 -11.56
CA ILE A 122 -0.50 3.84 -11.40
C ILE A 122 -0.12 2.50 -12.04
N GLU A 123 0.59 2.58 -13.15
CA GLU A 123 1.02 1.46 -13.98
C GLU A 123 2.54 1.36 -13.90
N GLY A 124 3.06 0.21 -13.50
CA GLY A 124 4.49 -0.05 -13.50
C GLY A 124 5.04 -0.68 -14.76
N ASP A 125 4.18 -1.10 -15.69
CA ASP A 125 4.60 -1.59 -17.01
C ASP A 125 5.18 -0.45 -17.87
N ASN A 126 6.31 -0.72 -18.51
CA ASN A 126 6.77 0.09 -19.63
C ASN A 126 6.06 -0.40 -20.92
N PRO A 127 5.20 0.41 -21.56
CA PRO A 127 4.48 -0.01 -22.77
C PRO A 127 5.40 -0.26 -23.98
N ASN A 128 6.66 0.18 -23.91
CA ASN A 128 7.65 -0.03 -24.97
C ASN A 128 8.44 -1.34 -24.81
N THR A 129 8.22 -2.08 -23.72
CA THR A 129 8.89 -3.35 -23.41
C THR A 129 7.86 -4.47 -23.42
N GLY A 130 8.13 -5.55 -24.16
CA GLY A 130 7.18 -6.65 -24.30
C GLY A 130 6.96 -7.42 -22.99
N GLY A 131 5.70 -7.84 -22.76
CA GLY A 131 5.26 -8.56 -21.56
C GLY A 131 4.94 -7.65 -20.38
N ASP A 132 4.11 -8.14 -19.45
CA ASP A 132 3.81 -7.43 -18.20
C ASP A 132 5.05 -7.46 -17.29
N ASN A 133 5.51 -6.28 -16.86
CA ASN A 133 6.79 -6.07 -16.21
C ASN A 133 6.72 -5.01 -15.10
N ARG A 134 7.55 -5.16 -14.07
CA ARG A 134 7.57 -4.22 -12.93
C ARG A 134 8.65 -3.17 -13.09
N ASN A 135 8.50 -2.31 -14.10
CA ASN A 135 9.50 -1.31 -14.46
C ASN A 135 9.47 -0.03 -13.63
N LEU A 136 8.38 0.24 -12.92
CA LEU A 136 8.30 1.32 -11.94
C LEU A 136 8.54 0.80 -10.52
N THR A 137 9.53 1.36 -9.85
CA THR A 137 9.77 1.17 -8.42
C THR A 137 9.39 2.42 -7.64
N ILE A 138 8.60 2.29 -6.58
CA ILE A 138 8.30 3.40 -5.67
C ILE A 138 8.91 3.07 -4.31
N ASN A 139 9.83 3.92 -3.86
CA ASN A 139 10.61 3.70 -2.64
C ASN A 139 10.26 4.75 -1.59
N ASN A 140 9.81 4.28 -0.43
CA ASN A 140 9.79 5.10 0.76
C ASN A 140 11.14 5.03 1.45
N THR A 141 11.92 6.11 1.36
CA THR A 141 13.26 6.23 1.93
C THR A 141 13.26 6.95 3.27
N ALA A 142 12.11 7.06 3.94
CA ALA A 142 12.08 7.54 5.32
C ALA A 142 12.86 6.60 6.23
N SER A 143 13.33 7.11 7.38
CA SER A 143 14.05 6.28 8.34
C SER A 143 13.18 5.09 8.79
N ALA A 144 13.82 3.94 9.02
CA ALA A 144 13.11 2.70 9.32
C ALA A 144 12.28 2.73 10.60
N ASN A 145 12.50 3.70 11.50
CA ASN A 145 11.74 3.90 12.73
C ASN A 145 10.53 4.86 12.57
N ILE A 146 10.33 5.48 11.41
CA ILE A 146 9.19 6.36 11.19
C ILE A 146 7.91 5.53 11.00
N THR A 147 6.86 5.92 11.72
CA THR A 147 5.57 5.20 11.76
C THR A 147 4.54 5.86 10.84
N GLY A 148 3.52 5.08 10.48
CA GLY A 148 2.37 5.53 9.68
C GLY A 148 2.66 5.77 8.21
N ASN A 149 3.90 5.59 7.77
CA ASN A 149 4.27 5.81 6.38
C ASN A 149 3.69 4.76 5.45
N SER A 150 3.37 5.19 4.23
CA SER A 150 2.95 4.32 3.13
C SER A 150 3.82 4.54 1.89
N VAL A 151 3.85 3.58 0.97
CA VAL A 151 4.38 3.84 -0.38
C VAL A 151 3.31 4.58 -1.17
N ILE A 152 2.11 3.99 -1.25
CA ILE A 152 0.93 4.60 -1.85
C ILE A 152 -0.15 4.74 -0.80
N ARG A 153 -0.73 5.94 -0.72
CA ARG A 153 -1.85 6.26 0.15
C ARG A 153 -3.06 6.65 -0.67
N ILE A 154 -4.18 6.01 -0.41
CA ILE A 154 -5.51 6.33 -0.93
C ILE A 154 -6.32 6.79 0.28
N ALA A 155 -6.64 8.08 0.33
CA ALA A 155 -7.21 8.68 1.54
C ALA A 155 -8.47 9.46 1.19
N VAL A 156 -9.54 9.17 1.92
CA VAL A 156 -10.81 9.91 1.88
C VAL A 156 -11.11 10.54 3.24
N SER A 157 -11.96 11.56 3.23
CA SER A 157 -12.47 12.25 4.41
C SER A 157 -13.83 12.86 4.10
N THR A 158 -14.46 13.51 5.06
CA THR A 158 -15.69 14.28 4.82
C THR A 158 -15.49 15.51 3.92
N ALA A 159 -14.25 15.96 3.69
CA ALA A 159 -13.93 17.08 2.80
C ALA A 159 -13.37 16.62 1.43
N VAL A 160 -12.92 15.37 1.33
CA VAL A 160 -12.46 14.72 0.09
C VAL A 160 -13.10 13.33 -0.01
N THR A 161 -14.29 13.29 -0.59
CA THR A 161 -15.28 12.23 -0.32
C THR A 161 -15.19 11.01 -1.22
N SER A 162 -14.46 11.05 -2.32
CA SER A 162 -14.36 9.94 -3.28
C SER A 162 -12.90 9.62 -3.60
N ALA A 163 -12.57 8.34 -3.76
CA ALA A 163 -11.34 7.88 -4.39
C ALA A 163 -11.66 6.60 -5.19
N ASP A 164 -12.55 6.74 -6.15
CA ASP A 164 -13.13 5.69 -6.97
C ASP A 164 -12.25 5.36 -8.19
N ASN A 165 -12.38 4.11 -8.66
CA ASN A 165 -11.71 3.60 -9.87
C ASN A 165 -10.18 3.78 -9.82
N ILE A 166 -9.60 3.50 -8.66
CA ILE A 166 -8.16 3.50 -8.46
C ILE A 166 -7.56 2.16 -8.86
N LYS A 167 -6.49 2.22 -9.65
CA LYS A 167 -5.73 1.06 -10.09
C LYS A 167 -4.27 1.26 -9.74
N VAL A 168 -3.70 0.31 -9.01
CA VAL A 168 -2.26 0.22 -8.76
C VAL A 168 -1.81 -1.13 -9.30
N ARG A 169 -1.01 -1.14 -10.36
CA ARG A 169 -0.60 -2.41 -10.97
C ARG A 169 0.83 -2.44 -11.46
N ASN A 170 1.37 -3.65 -11.50
CA ASN A 170 2.71 -3.96 -12.00
C ASN A 170 3.83 -3.11 -11.37
N CYS A 171 3.68 -2.65 -10.12
CA CYS A 171 4.72 -1.83 -9.48
C CYS A 171 5.61 -2.66 -8.54
N ASN A 172 6.86 -2.22 -8.34
CA ASN A 172 7.64 -2.59 -7.15
C ASN A 172 7.44 -1.53 -6.06
N LEU A 173 6.94 -1.91 -4.90
CA LEU A 173 6.61 -1.01 -3.79
C LEU A 173 7.44 -1.39 -2.56
N ASN A 174 8.37 -0.52 -2.19
CA ASN A 174 9.24 -0.71 -1.02
C ASN A 174 8.89 0.32 0.05
N GLY A 175 8.40 -0.15 1.19
CA GLY A 175 8.18 0.68 2.37
C GLY A 175 9.50 1.10 3.04
N ASN A 176 9.39 1.83 4.15
CA ASN A 176 10.55 2.40 4.85
C ASN A 176 11.23 1.43 5.83
N VAL A 177 10.60 0.30 6.17
CA VAL A 177 11.02 -0.53 7.30
C VAL A 177 11.96 -1.63 6.86
N THR A 178 13.23 -1.44 7.18
CA THR A 178 14.28 -2.44 7.03
C THR A 178 14.65 -3.05 8.39
N ALA A 179 15.08 -4.30 8.40
CA ALA A 179 15.46 -5.04 9.63
C ALA A 179 14.36 -5.09 10.72
N GLY A 180 13.08 -5.03 10.34
CA GLY A 180 11.95 -5.05 11.29
C GLY A 180 11.73 -6.41 11.96
N ASN A 181 12.29 -7.48 11.39
CA ASN A 181 12.30 -8.80 12.01
C ASN A 181 13.46 -8.90 13.02
N SER A 182 13.32 -8.21 14.15
CA SER A 182 14.31 -8.17 15.22
C SER A 182 13.67 -8.45 16.57
N SER A 183 14.32 -9.25 17.42
CA SER A 183 13.86 -9.54 18.78
C SER A 183 13.83 -8.31 19.70
N SER A 184 14.49 -7.22 19.31
CA SER A 184 14.40 -5.93 20.01
C SER A 184 13.16 -5.11 19.63
N ILE A 185 12.43 -5.48 18.58
CA ILE A 185 11.25 -4.78 18.07
C ILE A 185 10.00 -5.58 18.42
N THR A 186 9.47 -5.35 19.61
CA THR A 186 8.27 -6.03 20.13
C THR A 186 7.06 -5.11 20.26
N SER A 187 7.24 -3.80 20.12
CA SER A 187 6.16 -2.82 20.28
C SER A 187 5.16 -2.85 19.12
N THR A 188 3.87 -2.82 19.45
CA THR A 188 2.74 -2.67 18.51
C THR A 188 2.59 -1.25 17.95
N THR A 189 3.37 -0.29 18.45
CA THR A 189 3.40 1.09 17.95
C THR A 189 4.65 1.40 17.12
N SER A 190 5.51 0.40 16.89
CA SER A 190 6.69 0.56 16.05
C SER A 190 6.32 0.67 14.56
N SER A 191 7.25 1.09 13.73
CA SER A 191 7.10 1.11 12.28
C SER A 191 6.93 -0.30 11.70
N SER A 192 7.47 -1.33 12.36
CA SER A 192 7.24 -2.75 12.03
C SER A 192 5.81 -3.22 12.34
N SER A 193 5.00 -2.38 13.01
CA SER A 193 3.55 -2.58 13.18
C SER A 193 2.70 -1.59 12.40
N ILE A 194 3.19 -0.36 12.23
CA ILE A 194 2.47 0.76 11.62
C ILE A 194 3.30 1.32 10.46
N SER A 195 3.30 0.62 9.33
CA SER A 195 3.77 1.11 8.03
C SER A 195 3.14 0.25 6.92
N PHE A 196 3.03 0.79 5.72
CA PHE A 196 2.18 0.22 4.68
C PHE A 196 2.88 0.19 3.32
N GLY A 197 2.68 -0.88 2.56
CA GLY A 197 2.92 -0.83 1.12
C GLY A 197 1.87 0.06 0.48
N ILE A 198 0.62 -0.39 0.56
CA ILE A 198 -0.56 0.37 0.14
C ILE A 198 -1.49 0.54 1.33
N TYR A 199 -1.92 1.77 1.57
CA TYR A 199 -2.95 2.10 2.55
C TYR A 199 -4.16 2.72 1.86
N CYS A 200 -5.34 2.16 2.10
CA CYS A 200 -6.62 2.73 1.69
C CYS A 200 -7.52 2.91 2.92
N GLY A 201 -7.99 4.13 3.16
CA GLY A 201 -8.83 4.42 4.32
C GLY A 201 -9.07 5.90 4.54
N GLY A 202 -9.22 6.28 5.81
CA GLY A 202 -9.54 7.63 6.21
C GLY A 202 -8.33 8.57 6.30
N ASN A 203 -8.51 9.63 7.07
CA ASN A 203 -7.53 10.71 7.24
C ASN A 203 -7.14 11.39 5.91
N GLY A 204 -8.03 11.46 4.93
CA GLY A 204 -7.91 12.43 3.85
C GLY A 204 -7.84 13.87 4.39
N SER A 205 -7.65 14.85 3.52
CA SER A 205 -7.53 16.24 3.94
C SER A 205 -8.80 16.75 4.62
N THR A 206 -8.67 17.69 5.55
CA THR A 206 -9.81 18.37 6.18
C THR A 206 -10.37 19.51 5.32
N THR A 207 -9.72 19.82 4.20
CA THR A 207 -10.20 20.76 3.17
C THR A 207 -10.02 20.13 1.79
N PRO A 208 -10.75 20.57 0.75
CA PRO A 208 -10.63 19.95 -0.58
C PRO A 208 -9.22 19.95 -1.17
N THR A 209 -8.42 20.99 -0.89
CA THR A 209 -7.08 21.19 -1.47
C THR A 209 -5.93 21.00 -0.49
N GLY A 210 -6.22 20.73 0.77
CA GLY A 210 -5.21 20.59 1.81
C GLY A 210 -4.46 19.26 1.72
N LEU A 211 -3.44 19.11 2.58
CA LEU A 211 -2.76 17.82 2.73
C LEU A 211 -3.62 16.83 3.52
N PRO A 212 -3.48 15.52 3.30
CA PRO A 212 -4.04 14.49 4.17
C PRO A 212 -3.67 14.68 5.65
N THR A 213 -4.46 14.13 6.56
CA THR A 213 -4.09 14.05 7.98
C THR A 213 -3.13 12.87 8.20
N ALA A 214 -2.11 13.01 9.04
CA ALA A 214 -1.15 11.93 9.30
C ALA A 214 -1.82 10.66 9.86
N ILE A 215 -1.37 9.48 9.41
CA ILE A 215 -1.75 8.20 10.02
C ILE A 215 -0.96 8.00 11.30
N THR A 216 -1.66 7.72 12.41
CA THR A 216 -1.04 7.53 13.73
C THR A 216 -1.20 6.11 14.27
N SER A 217 -1.93 5.25 13.56
CA SER A 217 -2.31 3.92 14.01
C SER A 217 -2.48 2.96 12.82
N ALA A 218 -2.29 1.67 13.08
CA ALA A 218 -2.46 0.65 12.05
C ALA A 218 -3.92 0.53 11.55
N THR A 219 -4.91 0.79 12.40
CA THR A 219 -6.32 0.46 12.10
C THR A 219 -7.37 1.48 12.60
N THR A 220 -7.01 2.52 13.35
CA THR A 220 -8.00 3.47 13.93
C THR A 220 -8.34 4.66 13.02
N ASN A 221 -7.89 4.65 11.76
CA ASN A 221 -8.15 5.71 10.79
C ASN A 221 -9.03 5.22 9.62
N PRO A 222 -10.21 4.60 9.86
CA PRO A 222 -11.00 4.04 8.77
C PRO A 222 -11.60 5.13 7.87
N ALA A 223 -11.96 4.79 6.64
CA ALA A 223 -12.73 5.66 5.74
C ALA A 223 -14.04 6.06 6.46
N PRO A 224 -14.31 7.37 6.62
CA PRO A 224 -15.49 7.82 7.35
C PRO A 224 -16.75 7.62 6.51
N THR A 225 -17.91 7.56 7.17
CA THR A 225 -19.20 7.44 6.48
C THR A 225 -19.41 8.56 5.46
N LEU A 226 -20.25 8.30 4.44
CA LEU A 226 -20.52 9.21 3.33
C LEU A 226 -19.31 9.48 2.42
N THR A 227 -18.31 8.60 2.46
CA THR A 227 -17.23 8.57 1.46
C THR A 227 -17.38 7.37 0.54
N SER A 228 -16.61 7.33 -0.56
CA SER A 228 -16.60 6.24 -1.52
C SER A 228 -15.18 5.91 -1.97
N VAL A 229 -14.85 4.62 -1.96
CA VAL A 229 -13.70 4.02 -2.63
C VAL A 229 -14.20 2.74 -3.32
N SER A 230 -14.62 2.87 -4.56
CA SER A 230 -15.18 1.77 -5.36
C SER A 230 -14.24 1.36 -6.49
N LEU A 231 -14.38 0.12 -6.95
CA LEU A 231 -13.58 -0.45 -8.04
C LEU A 231 -12.06 -0.34 -7.82
N LEU A 232 -11.63 -0.53 -6.57
CA LEU A 232 -10.21 -0.53 -6.22
C LEU A 232 -9.55 -1.80 -6.76
N LYS A 233 -8.52 -1.63 -7.59
CA LYS A 233 -7.75 -2.74 -8.16
C LYS A 233 -6.28 -2.63 -7.80
N ILE A 234 -5.76 -3.63 -7.11
CA ILE A 234 -4.34 -3.74 -6.77
C ILE A 234 -3.85 -5.05 -7.38
N ILE A 235 -3.13 -4.98 -8.49
CA ILE A 235 -2.88 -6.13 -9.36
C ILE A 235 -1.38 -6.28 -9.64
N ASP A 236 -0.85 -7.49 -9.49
CA ASP A 236 0.53 -7.85 -9.84
C ASP A 236 1.59 -6.89 -9.27
N ASN A 237 1.38 -6.34 -8.07
CA ASN A 237 2.42 -5.53 -7.42
C ASN A 237 3.37 -6.42 -6.62
N LYS A 238 4.65 -6.04 -6.55
CA LYS A 238 5.61 -6.60 -5.60
C LYS A 238 5.73 -5.66 -4.40
N ILE A 239 5.39 -6.13 -3.19
CA ILE A 239 5.35 -5.29 -1.98
C ILE A 239 6.30 -5.83 -0.92
N ASN A 240 7.17 -4.98 -0.40
CA ASN A 240 8.13 -5.33 0.64
C ASN A 240 8.46 -4.16 1.60
N GLN A 241 9.21 -4.43 2.66
CA GLN A 241 9.79 -3.43 3.58
C GLN A 241 8.75 -2.60 4.36
N CYS A 242 7.66 -3.21 4.79
CA CYS A 242 6.60 -2.53 5.54
C CYS A 242 5.95 -3.47 6.56
N ALA A 243 5.28 -2.94 7.57
CA ALA A 243 4.53 -3.76 8.53
C ALA A 243 3.42 -4.54 7.83
N ARG A 244 2.71 -3.87 6.92
CA ARG A 244 1.49 -4.38 6.29
C ARG A 244 1.55 -4.15 4.80
N GLY A 245 1.42 -5.20 4.00
CA GLY A 245 1.54 -5.11 2.54
C GLY A 245 0.42 -4.25 1.95
N ILE A 246 -0.82 -4.72 2.09
CA ILE A 246 -2.03 -4.03 1.63
C ILE A 246 -2.99 -3.87 2.80
N VAL A 247 -3.42 -2.63 3.05
CA VAL A 247 -4.41 -2.30 4.09
C VAL A 247 -5.60 -1.58 3.47
N ILE A 248 -6.78 -2.15 3.65
CA ILE A 248 -8.07 -1.57 3.29
C ILE A 248 -8.87 -1.38 4.59
N ASN A 249 -9.10 -0.13 4.98
CA ASN A 249 -9.66 0.22 6.29
C ASN A 249 -10.93 1.05 6.15
N GLY A 250 -12.08 0.40 6.02
CA GLY A 250 -13.39 1.01 6.05
C GLY A 250 -14.04 0.96 7.43
N THR A 251 -14.97 1.90 7.67
CA THR A 251 -15.77 1.92 8.90
C THR A 251 -16.93 0.94 8.81
N THR A 252 -17.65 0.99 7.70
CA THR A 252 -18.77 0.12 7.33
C THR A 252 -18.52 -0.44 5.91
N THR A 253 -19.54 -0.95 5.23
CA THR A 253 -19.44 -1.49 3.88
C THR A 253 -19.86 -0.51 2.80
N SER A 254 -20.46 0.64 3.13
CA SER A 254 -20.82 1.66 2.13
C SER A 254 -19.66 2.53 1.67
N GLU A 255 -18.59 2.63 2.47
CA GLU A 255 -17.47 3.52 2.14
C GLU A 255 -16.48 2.91 1.17
N ILE A 256 -16.25 1.61 1.26
CA ILE A 256 -15.34 0.89 0.38
C ILE A 256 -16.17 -0.14 -0.37
N GLY A 257 -16.28 0.05 -1.67
CA GLY A 257 -17.06 -0.79 -2.56
C GLY A 257 -16.35 -2.10 -2.90
N ASN A 258 -16.19 -2.35 -4.20
CA ASN A 258 -15.48 -3.54 -4.69
C ASN A 258 -13.96 -3.39 -4.58
N VAL A 259 -13.31 -4.39 -3.99
CA VAL A 259 -11.87 -4.50 -3.85
C VAL A 259 -11.38 -5.76 -4.57
N TYR A 260 -10.48 -5.58 -5.52
CA TYR A 260 -9.86 -6.67 -6.30
C TYR A 260 -8.35 -6.68 -6.07
N LEU A 261 -7.86 -7.72 -5.41
CA LEU A 261 -6.45 -7.97 -5.17
C LEU A 261 -6.03 -9.22 -5.95
N ASP A 262 -5.26 -9.05 -7.01
CA ASP A 262 -4.90 -10.14 -7.93
C ASP A 262 -3.39 -10.24 -8.12
N SER A 263 -2.84 -11.45 -8.03
CA SER A 263 -1.47 -11.77 -8.45
C SER A 263 -0.37 -10.96 -7.74
N ASN A 264 -0.67 -10.35 -6.59
CA ASN A 264 0.32 -9.58 -5.84
C ASN A 264 1.35 -10.50 -5.20
N VAL A 265 2.61 -10.07 -5.19
CA VAL A 265 3.73 -10.74 -4.52
C VAL A 265 4.11 -9.94 -3.28
N ILE A 266 3.77 -10.45 -2.10
CA ILE A 266 3.89 -9.72 -0.83
C ILE A 266 4.90 -10.41 0.09
N GLY A 267 5.81 -9.61 0.63
CA GLY A 267 6.92 -10.07 1.48
C GLY A 267 8.09 -10.62 0.68
N ASP A 268 9.18 -10.91 1.38
CA ASP A 268 10.35 -11.53 0.77
C ASP A 268 10.03 -12.95 0.29
N GLN A 269 10.53 -13.31 -0.90
CA GLN A 269 10.19 -14.55 -1.58
C GLN A 269 11.25 -15.65 -1.42
N SER A 270 12.29 -15.40 -0.62
CA SER A 270 13.38 -16.33 -0.38
C SER A 270 12.89 -17.50 0.47
N ALA A 271 13.46 -18.69 0.25
CA ALA A 271 13.13 -19.85 1.05
C ALA A 271 13.63 -19.67 2.50
N VAL A 272 12.78 -20.02 3.47
CA VAL A 272 13.14 -20.08 4.89
C VAL A 272 13.11 -21.53 5.34
N SER A 273 14.18 -21.97 6.02
CA SER A 273 14.34 -23.33 6.52
C SER A 273 14.61 -23.34 8.03
N GLY A 274 14.29 -24.45 8.68
CA GLY A 274 14.50 -24.63 10.12
C GLY A 274 13.26 -24.29 10.96
N ASN A 275 13.51 -24.00 12.24
CA ASN A 275 12.48 -23.68 13.22
C ASN A 275 12.59 -22.20 13.63
N PRO A 276 11.47 -21.54 13.97
CA PRO A 276 11.52 -20.21 14.53
C PRO A 276 12.21 -20.20 15.91
N PRO A 277 12.71 -19.03 16.36
CA PRO A 277 12.60 -17.74 15.69
C PRO A 277 13.48 -17.64 14.43
N PHE A 278 12.89 -17.19 13.32
CA PHE A 278 13.62 -17.00 12.06
C PHE A 278 14.35 -15.67 12.06
N SER A 279 15.67 -15.67 11.86
CA SER A 279 16.50 -14.46 11.74
C SER A 279 16.61 -13.91 10.31
N SER A 280 16.20 -14.70 9.32
CA SER A 280 16.20 -14.33 7.91
C SER A 280 14.84 -14.70 7.28
N PRO A 281 14.30 -13.87 6.37
CA PRO A 281 14.79 -12.54 6.01
C PRO A 281 14.69 -11.54 7.18
N SER A 282 15.66 -10.62 7.29
CA SER A 282 15.57 -9.49 8.25
C SER A 282 14.62 -8.40 7.75
N THR A 283 14.45 -8.31 6.43
CA THR A 283 13.60 -7.33 5.76
C THR A 283 12.55 -8.03 4.92
N THR A 284 11.29 -7.82 5.28
CA THR A 284 10.13 -8.45 4.66
C THR A 284 8.88 -7.60 4.89
N VAL A 285 7.69 -8.17 4.75
CA VAL A 285 6.46 -7.65 5.35
C VAL A 285 6.26 -8.27 6.73
N TYR A 286 6.10 -7.47 7.79
CA TYR A 286 6.31 -7.96 9.16
C TYR A 286 5.06 -8.52 9.85
N GLU A 287 3.89 -7.90 9.70
CA GLU A 287 2.67 -8.27 10.45
C GLU A 287 1.55 -8.82 9.58
N LYS A 288 1.22 -8.15 8.47
CA LYS A 288 0.08 -8.53 7.62
C LYS A 288 0.48 -8.53 6.16
N GLY A 289 0.25 -9.63 5.45
CA GLY A 289 0.32 -9.58 3.99
C GLY A 289 -0.79 -8.68 3.45
N ILE A 290 -2.04 -9.07 3.73
CA ILE A 290 -3.25 -8.33 3.38
C ILE A 290 -4.11 -8.17 4.63
N TRP A 291 -4.62 -6.97 4.88
CA TRP A 291 -5.60 -6.68 5.94
C TRP A 291 -6.76 -5.88 5.36
N ILE A 292 -7.98 -6.36 5.55
CA ILE A 292 -9.21 -5.72 5.05
C ILE A 292 -10.26 -5.66 6.15
N LYS A 293 -10.88 -4.50 6.30
CA LYS A 293 -12.08 -4.30 7.12
C LYS A 293 -13.02 -3.35 6.39
N GLY A 294 -14.33 -3.61 6.44
CA GLY A 294 -15.35 -2.66 6.00
C GLY A 294 -15.27 -2.41 4.49
N ALA A 295 -15.65 -3.41 3.70
CA ALA A 295 -15.72 -3.32 2.25
C ALA A 295 -16.95 -4.08 1.74
N SER A 296 -17.48 -3.76 0.56
CA SER A 296 -18.68 -4.44 0.10
C SER A 296 -18.38 -5.81 -0.51
N LEU A 297 -17.62 -5.84 -1.61
CA LEU A 297 -17.16 -7.05 -2.30
C LEU A 297 -15.64 -7.15 -2.17
N VAL A 298 -15.13 -8.31 -1.81
CA VAL A 298 -13.68 -8.54 -1.72
C VAL A 298 -13.29 -9.79 -2.51
N GLU A 299 -12.41 -9.60 -3.49
CA GLU A 299 -11.74 -10.68 -4.20
C GLU A 299 -10.23 -10.64 -3.97
N ILE A 300 -9.69 -11.72 -3.40
CA ILE A 300 -8.25 -11.95 -3.27
C ILE A 300 -7.91 -13.21 -4.06
N TYR A 301 -7.21 -13.02 -5.16
CA TYR A 301 -6.96 -14.06 -6.16
C TYR A 301 -5.48 -14.19 -6.48
N ASN A 302 -5.01 -15.42 -6.63
CA ASN A 302 -3.69 -15.76 -7.19
C ASN A 302 -2.48 -15.03 -6.57
N SER A 303 -2.61 -14.49 -5.35
CA SER A 303 -1.54 -13.72 -4.72
C SER A 303 -0.54 -14.66 -4.03
N LYS A 304 0.75 -14.29 -4.07
CA LYS A 304 1.82 -14.99 -3.38
C LYS A 304 2.28 -14.19 -2.17
N ILE A 305 1.99 -14.69 -0.98
CA ILE A 305 2.30 -14.04 0.30
C ILE A 305 3.35 -14.91 0.99
N ASN A 306 4.55 -14.39 1.19
CA ASN A 306 5.66 -15.16 1.74
C ASN A 306 6.44 -14.40 2.81
N ASN A 307 6.97 -15.14 3.78
CA ASN A 307 7.83 -14.63 4.85
C ASN A 307 7.20 -13.45 5.62
N ILE A 308 5.95 -13.61 6.08
CA ILE A 308 5.32 -12.64 6.98
C ILE A 308 5.77 -12.97 8.40
N LEU A 309 6.79 -12.26 8.89
CA LEU A 309 7.46 -12.62 10.13
C LEU A 309 8.00 -11.44 10.92
N SER A 310 7.82 -11.50 12.24
CA SER A 310 8.12 -10.42 13.17
C SER A 310 8.13 -10.91 14.62
N TYR A 311 8.67 -10.06 15.51
CA TYR A 311 8.61 -10.20 16.96
C TYR A 311 7.59 -9.25 17.60
N THR A 312 6.90 -8.43 16.81
CA THR A 312 5.94 -7.44 17.32
C THR A 312 4.83 -8.10 18.13
N GLY A 313 4.31 -7.39 19.13
CA GLY A 313 3.27 -7.85 20.04
C GLY A 313 1.87 -7.95 19.43
N SER A 314 1.76 -8.07 18.10
CA SER A 314 0.49 -8.23 17.37
C SER A 314 0.42 -9.62 16.74
N ALA A 315 -0.79 -10.05 16.36
CA ALA A 315 -0.95 -11.24 15.55
C ALA A 315 -0.26 -11.06 14.19
N ILE A 316 0.26 -12.15 13.62
CA ILE A 316 0.96 -12.17 12.32
C ILE A 316 0.15 -12.99 11.34
N ASN A 317 -0.43 -12.36 10.32
CA ASN A 317 -1.36 -13.02 9.41
C ASN A 317 -0.93 -12.86 7.95
N GLY A 318 -1.07 -13.92 7.14
CA GLY A 318 -0.93 -13.80 5.69
C GLY A 318 -2.04 -12.92 5.12
N ILE A 319 -3.29 -13.35 5.31
CA ILE A 319 -4.51 -12.60 4.98
C ILE A 319 -5.36 -12.46 6.24
N GLU A 320 -5.81 -11.25 6.53
CA GLU A 320 -6.77 -10.98 7.61
C GLU A 320 -7.97 -10.18 7.08
N ILE A 321 -9.16 -10.74 7.27
CA ILE A 321 -10.44 -10.11 6.92
C ILE A 321 -11.25 -9.91 8.19
N LEU A 322 -11.74 -8.69 8.39
CA LEU A 322 -12.59 -8.31 9.50
C LEU A 322 -13.92 -7.76 9.01
N SER A 323 -14.96 -8.05 9.79
CA SER A 323 -16.31 -7.52 9.61
C SER A 323 -16.33 -5.99 9.62
N PRO A 324 -17.26 -5.35 8.89
CA PRO A 324 -18.26 -5.98 8.00
C PRO A 324 -17.78 -6.20 6.57
N ILE A 325 -18.36 -7.19 5.88
CA ILE A 325 -18.33 -7.37 4.41
C ILE A 325 -19.75 -7.73 3.97
N ASP A 326 -20.44 -6.94 3.15
CA ASP A 326 -21.89 -7.09 2.96
C ASP A 326 -22.30 -7.75 1.63
N MET A 327 -21.36 -7.98 0.71
CA MET A 327 -21.54 -8.81 -0.47
C MET A 327 -20.62 -10.04 -0.37
N ASP A 328 -20.05 -10.49 -1.50
CA ASP A 328 -19.26 -11.72 -1.50
C ASP A 328 -17.82 -11.50 -1.02
N LEU A 329 -17.30 -12.51 -0.32
CA LEU A 329 -15.88 -12.63 0.01
C LEU A 329 -15.28 -13.84 -0.69
N TYR A 330 -14.36 -13.60 -1.63
CA TYR A 330 -13.62 -14.63 -2.33
C TYR A 330 -12.12 -14.57 -1.98
N ILE A 331 -11.59 -15.65 -1.39
CA ILE A 331 -10.15 -15.85 -1.17
C ILE A 331 -9.75 -17.13 -1.90
N ARG A 332 -9.16 -17.00 -3.08
CA ARG A 332 -8.99 -18.13 -4.01
C ARG A 332 -7.60 -18.21 -4.62
N GLN A 333 -7.08 -19.43 -4.75
CA GLN A 333 -5.83 -19.71 -5.47
C GLN A 333 -4.60 -18.95 -4.95
N ASN A 334 -4.63 -18.46 -3.72
CA ASN A 334 -3.49 -17.78 -3.11
C ASN A 334 -2.46 -18.80 -2.62
N ASN A 335 -1.18 -18.43 -2.69
CA ASN A 335 -0.08 -19.18 -2.11
C ASN A 335 0.48 -18.42 -0.92
N ILE A 336 0.21 -18.92 0.27
CA ILE A 336 0.62 -18.32 1.54
C ILE A 336 1.63 -19.26 2.18
N ASN A 337 2.86 -18.78 2.31
CA ASN A 337 3.95 -19.58 2.85
C ASN A 337 4.78 -18.81 3.87
N THR A 338 5.18 -19.47 4.95
CA THR A 338 5.97 -18.85 6.03
C THR A 338 5.28 -17.62 6.60
N VAL A 339 4.26 -17.87 7.44
CA VAL A 339 3.74 -16.84 8.35
C VAL A 339 4.21 -17.23 9.73
N CYS A 340 5.02 -16.38 10.35
CA CYS A 340 5.67 -16.72 11.59
C CYS A 340 5.64 -15.61 12.64
N HIS A 341 5.15 -15.96 13.83
CA HIS A 341 5.36 -15.11 15.00
C HIS A 341 6.59 -15.58 15.77
N ASN A 342 7.68 -14.81 15.67
CA ASN A 342 8.98 -15.14 16.26
C ASN A 342 9.03 -14.87 17.77
N SER A 343 8.07 -14.11 18.31
CA SER A 343 7.96 -13.80 19.73
C SER A 343 7.18 -14.87 20.50
N SER A 344 7.43 -14.97 21.81
CA SER A 344 6.70 -15.85 22.73
C SER A 344 5.47 -15.18 23.38
N THR A 345 5.09 -13.97 22.93
CA THR A 345 3.88 -13.29 23.44
C THR A 345 2.62 -14.07 23.08
N SER A 346 1.48 -13.78 23.71
CA SER A 346 0.22 -14.52 23.56
C SER A 346 -0.56 -14.21 22.26
N GLN A 347 0.15 -13.89 21.18
CA GLN A 347 -0.46 -13.55 19.88
C GLN A 347 -0.47 -14.73 18.92
N THR A 348 -1.25 -14.63 17.86
CA THR A 348 -1.45 -15.74 16.91
C THR A 348 -0.67 -15.53 15.62
N SER A 349 -0.33 -16.64 14.97
CA SER A 349 0.11 -16.69 13.58
C SER A 349 -0.93 -17.46 12.74
N ARG A 350 -1.38 -16.89 11.63
CA ARG A 350 -2.40 -17.53 10.77
C ARG A 350 -2.10 -17.33 9.29
N GLY A 351 -2.33 -18.35 8.49
CA GLY A 351 -2.27 -18.22 7.03
C GLY A 351 -3.37 -17.28 6.53
N ILE A 352 -4.62 -17.68 6.77
CA ILE A 352 -5.83 -16.90 6.46
C ILE A 352 -6.65 -16.79 7.75
N SER A 353 -7.00 -15.56 8.15
CA SER A 353 -7.85 -15.28 9.30
C SER A 353 -9.07 -14.49 8.84
N VAL A 354 -10.26 -15.02 9.02
CA VAL A 354 -11.52 -14.37 8.61
C VAL A 354 -12.45 -14.29 9.80
N THR A 355 -12.80 -13.09 10.20
CA THR A 355 -13.83 -12.82 11.20
C THR A 355 -14.87 -11.91 10.56
N VAL A 356 -15.90 -12.50 9.95
CA VAL A 356 -16.78 -11.76 9.04
C VAL A 356 -18.25 -12.15 9.23
N VAL A 357 -19.12 -11.24 8.81
CA VAL A 357 -20.52 -11.51 8.49
C VAL A 357 -20.69 -11.12 7.04
N ALA A 358 -20.51 -12.07 6.11
CA ALA A 358 -20.74 -11.89 4.68
C ALA A 358 -21.82 -12.87 4.20
N PRO A 359 -22.77 -12.46 3.33
CA PRO A 359 -23.79 -13.36 2.80
C PRO A 359 -23.22 -14.62 2.16
N HIS A 360 -22.10 -14.48 1.44
CA HIS A 360 -21.43 -15.59 0.79
C HIS A 360 -19.91 -15.46 0.96
N THR A 361 -19.30 -16.45 1.60
CA THR A 361 -17.85 -16.54 1.77
C THR A 361 -17.33 -17.79 1.09
N VAL A 362 -16.31 -17.64 0.23
CA VAL A 362 -15.61 -18.73 -0.43
C VAL A 362 -14.11 -18.62 -0.17
N ILE A 363 -13.55 -19.61 0.50
CA ILE A 363 -12.12 -19.77 0.73
C ILE A 363 -11.71 -21.09 0.07
N ARG A 364 -11.22 -21.04 -1.17
CA ARG A 364 -10.95 -22.28 -1.92
C ARG A 364 -9.65 -22.29 -2.70
N GLU A 365 -9.11 -23.47 -2.92
CA GLU A 365 -7.95 -23.71 -3.79
C GLU A 365 -6.68 -22.93 -3.37
N ASN A 366 -6.62 -22.48 -2.11
CA ASN A 366 -5.41 -21.83 -1.58
C ASN A 366 -4.39 -22.89 -1.17
N SER A 367 -3.09 -22.60 -1.35
CA SER A 367 -1.99 -23.35 -0.76
C SER A 367 -1.48 -22.59 0.45
N VAL A 368 -1.69 -23.13 1.65
CA VAL A 368 -1.25 -22.55 2.92
C VAL A 368 -0.20 -23.46 3.55
N SER A 369 1.00 -22.94 3.77
CA SER A 369 2.06 -23.75 4.36
C SER A 369 3.00 -22.99 5.28
N ASN A 370 3.69 -23.76 6.14
CA ASN A 370 4.75 -23.25 7.00
C ASN A 370 4.26 -22.13 7.94
N ILE A 371 3.09 -22.33 8.54
CA ILE A 371 2.53 -21.40 9.52
C ILE A 371 3.10 -21.80 10.88
N GLN A 372 3.86 -20.92 11.52
CA GLN A 372 4.58 -21.25 12.75
C GLN A 372 4.47 -20.15 13.80
N GLN A 373 4.56 -20.51 15.06
CA GLN A 373 4.74 -19.52 16.13
C GLN A 373 5.52 -20.06 17.30
N MET A 374 6.17 -19.14 18.00
CA MET A 374 6.75 -19.34 19.33
C MET A 374 5.79 -18.92 20.47
N ALA A 375 4.63 -18.39 20.11
CA ALA A 375 3.65 -17.78 20.98
C ALA A 375 2.84 -18.75 21.86
N SER A 376 2.45 -18.29 23.04
CA SER A 376 1.49 -18.94 23.94
C SER A 376 0.04 -18.76 23.49
N ALA A 377 -0.25 -19.11 22.23
CA ALA A 377 -1.58 -19.06 21.64
C ALA A 377 -1.77 -20.24 20.67
N SER A 378 -2.94 -20.41 20.07
CA SER A 378 -3.14 -21.39 18.98
C SER A 378 -2.75 -20.81 17.62
N THR A 379 -2.30 -21.66 16.69
CA THR A 379 -1.99 -21.28 15.29
C THR A 379 -2.83 -22.09 14.32
N SER A 380 -3.17 -21.48 13.18
CA SER A 380 -4.05 -22.10 12.19
C SER A 380 -3.61 -21.80 10.76
N GLY A 381 -3.75 -22.78 9.87
CA GLY A 381 -3.64 -22.53 8.42
C GLY A 381 -4.74 -21.58 7.97
N ILE A 382 -5.99 -21.97 8.20
CA ILE A 382 -7.19 -21.14 8.01
C ILE A 382 -7.93 -21.06 9.33
N ASP A 383 -8.20 -19.85 9.81
CA ASP A 383 -9.11 -19.58 10.92
C ASP A 383 -10.33 -18.81 10.40
N TYR A 384 -11.52 -19.36 10.61
CA TYR A 384 -12.77 -18.77 10.17
C TYR A 384 -13.76 -18.64 11.34
N THR A 385 -14.27 -17.43 11.51
CA THR A 385 -15.35 -17.08 12.42
C THR A 385 -16.45 -16.38 11.63
N GLY A 386 -17.60 -17.05 11.49
CA GLY A 386 -18.76 -16.57 10.73
C GLY A 386 -19.87 -17.63 10.71
N SER A 387 -21.00 -17.34 10.05
CA SER A 387 -22.16 -18.24 9.98
C SER A 387 -21.98 -19.34 8.93
N THR A 388 -21.68 -18.99 7.67
CA THR A 388 -21.60 -19.92 6.54
C THR A 388 -20.46 -19.58 5.59
N ALA A 389 -19.69 -20.60 5.17
CA ALA A 389 -18.65 -20.47 4.15
C ALA A 389 -18.44 -21.78 3.36
N ASP A 390 -18.10 -21.65 2.08
CA ASP A 390 -17.46 -22.72 1.29
C ASP A 390 -15.95 -22.68 1.52
N ILE A 391 -15.45 -23.62 2.33
CA ILE A 391 -14.03 -23.80 2.58
C ILE A 391 -13.60 -25.14 1.98
N SER A 392 -13.18 -25.14 0.71
CA SER A 392 -12.94 -26.36 -0.05
C SER A 392 -11.64 -26.34 -0.84
N LYS A 393 -11.07 -27.52 -1.12
CA LYS A 393 -9.89 -27.70 -1.99
C LYS A 393 -8.64 -26.90 -1.58
N ASN A 394 -8.56 -26.41 -0.34
CA ASN A 394 -7.35 -25.77 0.18
C ASN A 394 -6.32 -26.85 0.53
N ARG A 395 -5.06 -26.65 0.14
CA ARG A 395 -3.93 -27.47 0.58
C ARG A 395 -3.29 -26.81 1.79
N ILE A 396 -3.39 -27.45 2.95
CA ILE A 396 -2.82 -26.94 4.20
C ILE A 396 -1.80 -27.95 4.72
N GLN A 397 -0.58 -27.47 4.99
CA GLN A 397 0.51 -28.33 5.46
C GLN A 397 1.48 -27.56 6.36
N LYS A 398 2.24 -28.27 7.20
CA LYS A 398 3.31 -27.66 8.02
C LYS A 398 2.81 -26.49 8.88
N VAL A 399 1.74 -26.73 9.64
CA VAL A 399 1.27 -25.79 10.67
C VAL A 399 1.83 -26.26 12.01
N TYR A 400 2.61 -25.41 12.68
CA TYR A 400 3.33 -25.80 13.89
C TYR A 400 3.19 -24.75 14.99
N ASN A 401 2.70 -25.19 16.14
CA ASN A 401 2.90 -24.46 17.38
C ASN A 401 4.21 -24.93 18.02
N ARG A 402 5.20 -24.05 18.13
CA ARG A 402 6.53 -24.37 18.70
C ARG A 402 6.64 -24.00 20.17
N HIS A 403 5.60 -23.42 20.75
CA HIS A 403 5.54 -23.16 22.18
C HIS A 403 5.39 -24.49 22.96
N THR A 404 6.09 -24.63 24.08
CA THR A 404 6.12 -25.85 24.94
C THR A 404 4.84 -26.04 25.79
N GLY A 405 3.73 -25.42 25.41
CA GLY A 405 2.50 -25.30 26.21
C GLY A 405 1.37 -26.15 25.66
N THR A 406 0.14 -25.94 26.16
CA THR A 406 -1.05 -26.73 25.81
C THR A 406 -1.79 -26.26 24.56
N TYR A 407 -1.25 -25.29 23.82
CA TYR A 407 -1.93 -24.69 22.69
C TYR A 407 -1.80 -25.52 21.40
N GLY A 408 -2.92 -25.66 20.68
CA GLY A 408 -2.99 -26.47 19.47
C GLY A 408 -2.41 -25.80 18.22
N ALA A 409 -2.19 -26.63 17.20
CA ALA A 409 -1.93 -26.23 15.83
C ALA A 409 -3.04 -26.85 14.96
N TYR A 410 -3.74 -26.03 14.18
CA TYR A 410 -4.90 -26.46 13.40
C TYR A 410 -4.66 -26.28 11.90
N GLY A 411 -5.04 -27.25 11.09
CA GLY A 411 -5.13 -27.03 9.64
C GLY A 411 -6.22 -25.97 9.35
N ASN A 412 -7.44 -26.30 9.77
CA ASN A 412 -8.60 -25.43 9.77
C ASN A 412 -9.14 -25.28 11.19
N GLN A 413 -9.45 -24.05 11.60
CA GLN A 413 -10.14 -23.73 12.84
C GLN A 413 -11.44 -22.99 12.51
N TYR A 414 -12.54 -23.46 13.09
CA TYR A 414 -13.88 -22.95 12.79
C TYR A 414 -14.64 -22.63 14.08
N HIS A 415 -15.17 -21.41 14.15
CA HIS A 415 -15.93 -20.92 15.30
C HIS A 415 -17.36 -20.59 14.86
N ARG A 416 -18.35 -21.41 15.27
CA ARG A 416 -19.77 -21.05 15.16
C ARG A 416 -20.10 -19.99 16.21
N LYS A 417 -20.64 -18.86 15.78
CA LYS A 417 -21.41 -18.00 16.68
C LYS A 417 -22.81 -18.63 16.79
N PHE A 418 -23.14 -19.16 17.95
CA PHE A 418 -24.51 -19.59 18.28
C PHE A 418 -25.40 -18.40 18.52
#